data_AF-A3YFW0-F1
#
_entry.id   AF-A3YFW0-F1
#
_cell.length_a   1.000
_cell.length_b   1.000
_cell.length_c   1.000
_cell.angle_alpha   90.00
_cell.angle_beta   90.00
_cell.angle_gamma   90.00
#
_symmetry.space_group_name_H-M   'P 1'
#
loop_
_entity.id
_entity.type
_entity.pdbx_description
1 polymer ?
#
loop_
_entity_poly.entity_id
_entity_poly.type
_entity_poly.pdbx_seq_one_letter_code
_entity_poly.pdbx_strand_id
1 'polypeptide(L)'
;MTSAVENESLVIDTLWVQQVLSVKHGLAQLSAQLNKLPSVPEQVLLISAGEIKPLMNDSIRQFARDLVTRGCQLRFVSAACTSFHAAVFEASQSQNQDCLVIALELDQGLQQACLNSLGVGNEIAQDGLTVLNCVGLCLLRKKQAEINDTIIMQCDILSQPLGMSGTQKLLLQFERYIKRLPKNTQTVSFAINSLWGKKLELALKHRLTGPFAMSAWLASAEQGQQHFLSLKPLFELQGYQAALAKGPLLLLTLGGGGRLGCLLISRGQKALHALNQASLSEFSMQADQSAYQAALHTKEACQASYYQQVKHTLKYPKSQYRGINNHYFRWSQETLDLLTM
;
A
#
# COMPACT_ATOMS: atom_id res chain seq x y z
N MET A 1 -12.68 -20.49 34.77
CA MET A 1 -11.77 -20.97 33.71
C MET A 1 -11.98 -20.09 32.49
N THR A 2 -11.24 -18.99 32.40
CA THR A 2 -11.19 -18.16 31.19
C THR A 2 -10.30 -18.90 30.19
N SER A 3 -10.91 -19.48 29.15
CA SER A 3 -10.15 -20.00 28.01
C SER A 3 -9.25 -18.88 27.51
N ALA A 4 -7.94 -19.08 27.55
CA ALA A 4 -7.02 -18.24 26.82
C ALA A 4 -7.46 -18.30 25.36
N VAL A 5 -8.10 -17.25 24.86
CA VAL A 5 -8.26 -17.06 23.42
C VAL A 5 -6.84 -16.94 22.91
N GLU A 6 -6.29 -18.02 22.37
CA GLU A 6 -4.98 -17.98 21.75
C GLU A 6 -5.05 -16.93 20.65
N ASN A 7 -4.34 -15.81 20.81
CA ASN A 7 -4.41 -14.70 19.87
C ASN A 7 -4.01 -15.18 18.47
N GLU A 8 -4.97 -15.17 17.55
CA GLU A 8 -4.73 -15.42 16.13
C GLU A 8 -3.72 -14.39 15.59
N SER A 9 -2.77 -14.88 14.82
CA SER A 9 -1.80 -14.05 14.10
C SER A 9 -2.29 -13.81 12.68
N LEU A 10 -1.97 -12.64 12.12
CA LEU A 10 -2.19 -12.36 10.71
C LEU A 10 -0.98 -12.84 9.91
N VAL A 11 -1.16 -13.92 9.15
CA VAL A 11 -0.12 -14.61 8.39
C VAL A 11 -0.25 -14.29 6.90
N ILE A 12 0.88 -14.04 6.24
CA ILE A 12 1.02 -14.01 4.79
C ILE A 12 1.27 -15.46 4.33
N ASP A 13 0.22 -16.12 3.85
CA ASP A 13 0.25 -17.54 3.48
C ASP A 13 0.75 -17.74 2.05
N THR A 14 0.36 -16.85 1.15
CA THR A 14 0.83 -16.82 -0.24
C THR A 14 1.19 -15.38 -0.61
N LEU A 15 2.30 -15.20 -1.30
CA LEU A 15 2.73 -13.91 -1.82
C LEU A 15 3.31 -14.07 -3.21
N TRP A 16 2.86 -13.22 -4.13
CA TRP A 16 3.44 -13.09 -5.45
C TRP A 16 3.34 -11.65 -5.93
N VAL A 17 4.41 -11.15 -6.53
CA VAL A 17 4.43 -9.81 -7.14
C VAL A 17 5.33 -9.79 -8.36
N GLN A 18 4.93 -9.04 -9.38
CA GLN A 18 5.67 -8.95 -10.63
C GLN A 18 5.48 -7.59 -11.31
N GLN A 19 6.57 -7.07 -11.88
CA GLN A 19 6.52 -5.99 -12.85
C GLN A 19 6.06 -6.54 -14.20
N VAL A 20 5.14 -5.83 -14.85
CA VAL A 20 4.50 -6.28 -16.08
C VAL A 20 4.58 -5.22 -17.17
N LEU A 21 4.39 -5.65 -18.41
CA LEU A 21 4.63 -4.80 -19.58
C LEU A 21 3.41 -3.94 -19.94
N SER A 22 2.21 -4.41 -19.61
CA SER A 22 0.94 -3.77 -19.98
C SER A 22 -0.19 -4.26 -19.07
N VAL A 23 -1.35 -3.60 -19.16
CA VAL A 23 -2.58 -4.01 -18.47
C VAL A 23 -2.95 -5.46 -18.82
N LYS A 24 -3.04 -5.79 -20.11
CA LYS A 24 -3.40 -7.14 -20.58
C LYS A 24 -2.42 -8.21 -20.08
N HIS A 25 -1.11 -7.92 -20.14
CA HIS A 25 -0.11 -8.84 -19.61
C HIS A 25 -0.26 -9.03 -18.09
N GLY A 26 -0.44 -7.94 -17.33
CA GLY A 26 -0.64 -7.99 -15.89
C GLY A 26 -1.86 -8.80 -15.45
N LEU A 27 -3.01 -8.56 -16.09
CA LEU A 27 -4.23 -9.30 -15.79
C LEU A 27 -4.09 -10.78 -16.13
N ALA A 28 -3.45 -11.13 -17.25
CA ALA A 28 -3.19 -12.53 -17.59
C ALA A 28 -2.30 -13.23 -16.55
N GLN A 29 -1.25 -12.57 -16.06
CA GLN A 29 -0.40 -13.12 -14.99
C GLN A 29 -1.18 -13.27 -13.69
N LEU A 30 -1.99 -12.29 -13.30
CA LEU A 30 -2.86 -12.39 -12.12
C LEU A 30 -3.82 -13.57 -12.23
N SER A 31 -4.54 -13.71 -13.34
CA SER A 31 -5.45 -14.84 -13.57
C SER A 31 -4.73 -16.18 -13.48
N ALA A 32 -3.52 -16.29 -14.03
CA ALA A 32 -2.71 -17.50 -13.94
C ALA A 32 -2.32 -17.84 -12.49
N GLN A 33 -2.01 -16.84 -11.66
CA GLN A 33 -1.67 -17.07 -10.25
C GLN A 33 -2.92 -17.37 -9.40
N LEU A 34 -4.06 -16.71 -9.67
CA LEU A 34 -5.33 -17.03 -9.01
C LEU A 34 -5.74 -18.49 -9.25
N ASN A 35 -5.55 -19.00 -10.47
CA ASN A 35 -5.87 -20.39 -10.80
C ASN A 35 -4.95 -21.42 -10.11
N LYS A 36 -3.84 -21.00 -9.49
CA LYS A 36 -2.99 -21.89 -8.66
C LYS A 36 -3.47 -21.97 -7.23
N LEU A 37 -4.36 -21.08 -6.78
CA LEU A 37 -4.93 -21.16 -5.45
C LEU A 37 -5.93 -22.33 -5.41
N PRO A 38 -5.92 -23.17 -4.35
CA PRO A 38 -6.90 -24.24 -4.20
C PRO A 38 -8.34 -23.73 -4.22
N SER A 39 -8.54 -22.56 -3.63
CA SER A 39 -9.79 -21.81 -3.63
C SER A 39 -9.47 -20.32 -3.49
N VAL A 40 -10.25 -19.47 -4.17
CA VAL A 40 -10.20 -18.02 -3.95
C VAL A 40 -11.04 -17.71 -2.71
N PRO A 41 -10.51 -17.00 -1.69
CA PRO A 41 -11.29 -16.60 -0.53
C PRO A 41 -12.54 -15.80 -0.92
N GLU A 42 -13.58 -15.89 -0.08
CA GLU A 42 -14.80 -15.11 -0.27
C GLU A 42 -14.50 -13.60 -0.28
N GLN A 43 -13.67 -13.12 0.65
CA GLN A 43 -13.26 -11.72 0.66
C GLN A 43 -12.03 -11.47 -0.22
N VAL A 44 -12.17 -10.53 -1.15
CA VAL A 44 -11.09 -10.03 -1.98
C VAL A 44 -10.96 -8.51 -1.80
N LEU A 45 -9.76 -8.05 -1.44
CA LEU A 45 -9.42 -6.63 -1.32
C LEU A 45 -8.62 -6.19 -2.55
N LEU A 46 -9.18 -5.27 -3.32
CA LEU A 46 -8.47 -4.62 -4.42
C LEU A 46 -7.78 -3.36 -3.91
N ILE A 47 -6.48 -3.23 -4.16
CA ILE A 47 -5.68 -2.08 -3.75
C ILE A 47 -4.93 -1.44 -4.91
N SER A 48 -4.79 -0.12 -4.85
CA SER A 48 -3.88 0.66 -5.70
C SER A 48 -3.59 2.01 -5.03
N ALA A 49 -2.40 2.54 -5.27
CA ALA A 49 -2.07 3.92 -4.91
C ALA A 49 -2.90 4.96 -5.69
N GLY A 50 -3.37 4.60 -6.89
CA GLY A 50 -4.32 5.36 -7.69
C GLY A 50 -5.76 5.30 -7.18
N GLU A 51 -6.00 4.66 -6.03
CA GLU A 51 -7.34 4.43 -5.47
C GLU A 51 -8.18 3.58 -6.46
N ILE A 52 -9.40 3.98 -6.77
CA ILE A 52 -10.27 3.27 -7.73
C ILE A 52 -9.95 3.58 -9.21
N LYS A 53 -9.01 4.49 -9.50
CA LYS A 53 -8.74 4.96 -10.87
C LYS A 53 -8.29 3.86 -11.85
N PRO A 54 -7.64 2.76 -11.44
CA PRO A 54 -7.40 1.63 -12.36
C PRO A 54 -8.68 1.09 -13.01
N LEU A 55 -9.84 1.22 -12.35
CA LEU A 55 -11.12 0.78 -12.90
C LEU A 55 -11.61 1.63 -14.08
N MET A 56 -10.98 2.77 -14.36
CA MET A 56 -11.24 3.53 -15.59
C MET A 56 -10.81 2.76 -16.84
N ASN A 57 -9.95 1.76 -16.67
CA ASN A 57 -9.57 0.83 -17.73
C ASN A 57 -10.56 -0.35 -17.79
N ASP A 58 -11.22 -0.54 -18.93
CA ASP A 58 -12.27 -1.55 -19.07
C ASP A 58 -11.78 -2.98 -18.88
N SER A 59 -10.53 -3.28 -19.21
CA SER A 59 -9.97 -4.62 -18.95
C SER A 59 -9.83 -4.90 -17.46
N ILE A 60 -9.43 -3.89 -16.67
CA ILE A 60 -9.31 -4.01 -15.22
C ILE A 60 -10.70 -4.10 -14.59
N ARG A 61 -11.66 -3.32 -15.08
CA ARG A 61 -13.07 -3.37 -14.68
C ARG A 61 -13.66 -4.75 -14.93
N GLN A 62 -13.43 -5.32 -16.13
CA GLN A 62 -13.89 -6.67 -16.45
C GLN A 62 -13.26 -7.73 -15.55
N PHE A 63 -11.96 -7.64 -15.28
CA PHE A 63 -11.30 -8.53 -14.32
C PHE A 63 -11.94 -8.47 -12.92
N ALA A 64 -12.27 -7.27 -12.44
CA ALA A 64 -13.00 -7.12 -11.17
C ALA A 64 -14.40 -7.76 -11.25
N ARG A 65 -15.16 -7.56 -12.34
CA ARG A 65 -16.46 -8.22 -12.54
C ARG A 65 -16.34 -9.73 -12.50
N ASP A 66 -15.32 -10.29 -13.15
CA ASP A 66 -15.12 -11.75 -13.19
C ASP A 66 -14.90 -12.33 -11.78
N LEU A 67 -14.25 -11.59 -10.87
CA LEU A 67 -14.11 -12.00 -9.47
C LEU A 67 -15.46 -12.00 -8.75
N VAL A 68 -16.29 -10.98 -8.97
CA VAL A 68 -17.66 -10.94 -8.44
C VAL A 68 -18.49 -12.12 -8.95
N THR A 69 -18.43 -12.40 -10.25
CA THR A 69 -19.18 -13.52 -10.87
C THR A 69 -18.74 -14.88 -10.33
N ARG A 70 -17.52 -14.99 -9.81
CA ARG A 70 -17.02 -16.18 -9.07
C ARG A 70 -17.52 -16.26 -7.62
N GLY A 71 -18.34 -15.31 -7.17
CA GLY A 71 -18.90 -15.26 -5.82
C GLY A 71 -18.03 -14.50 -4.81
N CYS A 72 -16.99 -13.79 -5.24
CA CYS A 72 -16.16 -13.03 -4.32
C CYS A 72 -16.84 -11.72 -3.89
N GLN A 73 -16.77 -11.42 -2.60
CA GLN A 73 -17.08 -10.11 -2.03
C GLN A 73 -15.87 -9.17 -2.22
N LEU A 74 -15.94 -8.31 -3.22
CA LEU A 74 -14.89 -7.32 -3.48
C LEU A 74 -15.04 -6.07 -2.61
N ARG A 75 -13.91 -5.58 -2.11
CA ARG A 75 -13.81 -4.22 -1.55
C ARG A 75 -12.57 -3.53 -2.09
N PHE A 76 -12.68 -2.25 -2.38
CA PHE A 76 -11.53 -1.43 -2.69
C PHE A 76 -11.04 -0.73 -1.43
N VAL A 77 -9.76 -0.87 -1.12
CA VAL A 77 -9.13 -0.15 0.00
C VAL A 77 -7.86 0.54 -0.47
N SER A 78 -7.65 1.76 -0.01
CA SER A 78 -6.48 2.54 -0.42
C SER A 78 -5.98 3.48 0.65
N ALA A 79 -4.67 3.71 0.62
CA ALA A 79 -3.97 4.74 1.36
C ALA A 79 -2.79 5.27 0.52
N ALA A 80 -3.03 5.61 -0.75
CA ALA A 80 -1.97 5.95 -1.71
C ALA A 80 -0.89 4.85 -1.77
N CYS A 81 0.40 5.17 -1.80
CA CYS A 81 1.47 4.16 -1.82
C CYS A 81 1.51 3.29 -0.56
N THR A 82 0.79 3.63 0.52
CA THR A 82 0.65 2.76 1.70
C THR A 82 -0.56 1.80 1.61
N SER A 83 -1.16 1.59 0.44
CA SER A 83 -2.40 0.78 0.31
C SER A 83 -2.27 -0.68 0.76
N PHE A 84 -1.08 -1.30 0.71
CA PHE A 84 -0.92 -2.63 1.31
C PHE A 84 -1.11 -2.60 2.84
N HIS A 85 -0.70 -1.53 3.51
CA HIS A 85 -0.95 -1.33 4.94
C HIS A 85 -2.45 -1.17 5.21
N ALA A 86 -3.18 -0.48 4.33
CA ALA A 86 -4.64 -0.39 4.39
C ALA A 86 -5.32 -1.75 4.28
N ALA A 87 -4.87 -2.62 3.35
CA ALA A 87 -5.38 -3.99 3.24
C ALA A 87 -5.11 -4.81 4.51
N VAL A 88 -3.94 -4.66 5.12
CA VAL A 88 -3.62 -5.30 6.40
C VAL A 88 -4.57 -4.83 7.51
N PHE A 89 -4.86 -3.52 7.59
CA PHE A 89 -5.85 -3.00 8.54
C PHE A 89 -7.25 -3.57 8.29
N GLU A 90 -7.75 -3.50 7.06
CA GLU A 90 -9.07 -4.03 6.70
C GLU A 90 -9.18 -5.53 7.00
N ALA A 91 -8.17 -6.33 6.60
CA ALA A 91 -8.16 -7.77 6.87
C ALA A 91 -8.15 -8.05 8.38
N SER A 92 -7.28 -7.38 9.15
CA SER A 92 -7.18 -7.58 10.60
C SER A 92 -8.48 -7.25 11.35
N GLN A 93 -9.20 -6.20 10.92
CA GLN A 93 -10.45 -5.75 11.54
C GLN A 93 -11.70 -6.48 11.01
N SER A 94 -11.61 -7.17 9.87
CA SER A 94 -12.73 -7.94 9.32
C SER A 94 -13.07 -9.17 10.18
N GLN A 95 -14.25 -9.76 10.00
CA GLN A 95 -14.58 -11.06 10.59
C GLN A 95 -14.09 -12.25 9.74
N ASN A 96 -13.61 -11.99 8.52
CA ASN A 96 -13.14 -13.02 7.62
C ASN A 96 -11.80 -13.60 8.12
N GLN A 97 -11.70 -14.93 8.04
CA GLN A 97 -10.50 -15.67 8.40
C GLN A 97 -9.44 -15.56 7.29
N ASP A 98 -9.88 -15.72 6.05
CA ASP A 98 -9.04 -15.62 4.86
C ASP A 98 -9.43 -14.41 4.03
N CYS A 99 -8.44 -13.68 3.56
CA CYS A 99 -8.62 -12.48 2.75
C CYS A 99 -7.55 -12.42 1.66
N LEU A 100 -7.99 -12.36 0.40
CA LEU A 100 -7.09 -12.21 -0.74
C LEU A 100 -6.91 -10.73 -1.08
N VAL A 101 -5.69 -10.22 -0.98
CA VAL A 101 -5.34 -8.89 -1.43
C VAL A 101 -4.81 -8.98 -2.85
N ILE A 102 -5.39 -8.22 -3.79
CA ILE A 102 -4.90 -8.06 -5.15
C ILE A 102 -4.52 -6.60 -5.36
N ALA A 103 -3.26 -6.37 -5.71
CA ALA A 103 -2.74 -5.04 -5.98
C ALA A 103 -2.65 -4.79 -7.49
N LEU A 104 -3.26 -3.69 -7.92
CA LEU A 104 -3.48 -3.32 -9.32
C LEU A 104 -2.81 -1.99 -9.63
N GLU A 105 -1.48 -1.97 -9.69
CA GLU A 105 -0.72 -0.80 -10.15
C GLU A 105 -0.52 -0.87 -11.66
N LEU A 106 -1.66 -0.88 -12.35
CA LEU A 106 -1.79 -0.97 -13.80
C LEU A 106 -2.27 0.36 -14.37
N ASP A 107 -2.13 0.49 -15.69
CA ASP A 107 -2.39 1.72 -16.43
C ASP A 107 -1.44 2.86 -16.01
N GLN A 108 -0.16 2.65 -16.33
CA GLN A 108 0.93 3.59 -16.05
C GLN A 108 0.58 5.04 -16.41
N GLY A 109 -0.15 5.29 -17.50
CA GLY A 109 -0.54 6.65 -17.90
C GLY A 109 -1.43 7.34 -16.87
N LEU A 110 -2.47 6.65 -16.39
CA LEU A 110 -3.40 7.16 -15.37
C LEU A 110 -2.68 7.36 -14.03
N GLN A 111 -1.84 6.41 -13.63
CA GLN A 111 -1.10 6.45 -12.38
C GLN A 111 -0.02 7.55 -12.40
N GLN A 112 0.69 7.70 -13.52
CA GLN A 112 1.69 8.75 -13.69
C GLN A 112 1.04 10.14 -13.65
N ALA A 113 -0.15 10.31 -14.22
CA ALA A 113 -0.89 11.57 -14.12
C ALA A 113 -1.21 11.93 -12.67
N CYS A 114 -1.44 10.94 -11.79
CA CYS A 114 -1.63 11.18 -10.36
C CYS A 114 -0.34 11.74 -9.73
N LEU A 115 0.83 11.14 -9.99
CA LEU A 115 2.11 11.67 -9.49
C LEU A 115 2.43 13.05 -10.06
N ASN A 116 2.20 13.25 -11.36
CA ASN A 116 2.42 14.52 -12.04
C ASN A 116 1.55 15.63 -11.44
N SER A 117 0.28 15.33 -11.12
CA SER A 117 -0.63 16.27 -10.46
C SER A 117 -0.17 16.70 -9.05
N LEU A 118 0.67 15.88 -8.42
CA LEU A 118 1.25 16.14 -7.10
C LEU A 118 2.63 16.79 -7.17
N GLY A 119 3.20 16.96 -8.37
CA GLY A 119 4.53 17.53 -8.58
C GLY A 119 5.69 16.58 -8.25
N VAL A 120 5.40 15.28 -8.06
CA VAL A 120 6.42 14.27 -7.72
C VAL A 120 6.71 13.30 -8.86
N GLY A 121 6.02 13.46 -10.00
CA GLY A 121 6.17 12.60 -11.17
C GLY A 121 7.40 12.94 -12.00
N ASN A 122 7.38 12.61 -13.29
CA ASN A 122 8.55 12.64 -14.17
C ASN A 122 8.54 13.76 -15.20
N GLU A 123 7.68 14.78 -15.02
CA GLU A 123 7.75 15.98 -15.84
C GLU A 123 8.92 16.88 -15.47
N ILE A 124 9.21 17.84 -16.36
CA ILE A 124 10.24 18.85 -16.15
C ILE A 124 9.97 19.59 -14.83
N ALA A 125 11.03 19.76 -14.02
CA ALA A 125 11.01 20.41 -12.71
C ALA A 125 10.24 19.66 -11.59
N GLN A 126 9.87 18.39 -11.81
CA GLN A 126 9.32 17.52 -10.77
C GLN A 126 10.39 16.59 -10.16
N ASP A 127 10.02 15.83 -9.12
CA ASP A 127 10.96 14.95 -8.39
C ASP A 127 11.58 13.84 -9.26
N GLY A 128 10.89 13.38 -10.31
CA GLY A 128 11.36 12.40 -11.27
C GLY A 128 10.86 10.97 -11.05
N LEU A 129 9.75 10.75 -10.32
CA LEU A 129 9.19 9.40 -10.15
C LEU A 129 8.48 8.93 -11.41
N THR A 130 8.85 7.73 -11.85
CA THR A 130 8.24 7.03 -12.99
C THR A 130 7.54 5.78 -12.48
N VAL A 131 6.21 5.74 -12.66
CA VAL A 131 5.39 4.58 -12.34
C VAL A 131 5.79 3.40 -13.22
N LEU A 132 5.84 2.22 -12.64
CA LEU A 132 5.94 0.95 -13.35
C LEU A 132 4.62 0.20 -13.27
N ASN A 133 4.18 -0.39 -14.39
CA ASN A 133 3.07 -1.33 -14.36
C ASN A 133 3.49 -2.55 -13.53
N CYS A 134 2.75 -2.83 -12.47
CA CYS A 134 2.99 -3.99 -11.62
C CYS A 134 1.69 -4.53 -11.04
N VAL A 135 1.71 -5.83 -10.75
CA VAL A 135 0.59 -6.55 -10.14
C VAL A 135 1.13 -7.44 -9.04
N GLY A 136 0.29 -7.74 -8.07
CA GLY A 136 0.61 -8.71 -7.04
C GLY A 136 -0.63 -9.25 -6.37
N LEU A 137 -0.45 -10.39 -5.71
CA LEU A 137 -1.45 -10.96 -4.83
C LEU A 137 -0.81 -11.39 -3.52
N CYS A 138 -1.59 -11.32 -2.46
CA CYS A 138 -1.19 -11.73 -1.12
C CYS A 138 -2.39 -12.35 -0.42
N LEU A 139 -2.27 -13.60 0.04
CA LEU A 139 -3.28 -14.26 0.85
C LEU A 139 -2.97 -14.02 2.32
N LEU A 140 -3.83 -13.24 2.99
CA LEU A 140 -3.77 -12.99 4.41
C LEU A 140 -4.70 -13.95 5.14
N ARG A 141 -4.19 -14.65 6.16
CA ARG A 141 -4.97 -15.59 6.98
C ARG A 141 -4.83 -15.26 8.45
N LYS A 142 -5.94 -15.34 9.18
CA LYS A 142 -5.96 -15.36 10.64
C LYS A 142 -5.84 -16.81 11.08
N LYS A 143 -4.73 -17.14 11.73
CA LYS A 143 -4.50 -18.50 12.24
C LYS A 143 -3.50 -18.48 13.39
N GLN A 144 -3.37 -19.63 14.06
CA GLN A 144 -2.25 -19.82 14.97
C GLN A 144 -0.94 -19.81 14.19
N ALA A 145 0.00 -18.99 14.64
CA ALA A 145 1.31 -18.85 14.03
C ALA A 145 2.16 -20.12 14.22
N GLU A 146 2.68 -20.64 13.11
CA GLU A 146 3.62 -21.75 13.02
C GLU A 146 5.05 -21.26 12.78
N ILE A 147 6.04 -22.15 12.98
CA ILE A 147 7.47 -21.80 12.95
C ILE A 147 7.97 -21.24 11.60
N ASN A 148 7.30 -21.59 10.50
CA ASN A 148 7.67 -21.15 9.16
C ASN A 148 6.74 -20.07 8.59
N ASP A 149 5.72 -19.68 9.35
CA ASP A 149 4.77 -18.66 8.90
C ASP A 149 5.45 -17.30 8.77
N THR A 150 5.09 -16.57 7.71
CA THR A 150 5.43 -15.15 7.56
C THR A 150 4.34 -14.34 8.27
N ILE A 151 4.67 -13.75 9.43
CA ILE A 151 3.70 -13.15 10.34
C ILE A 151 3.82 -11.63 10.28
N ILE A 152 2.70 -10.94 10.13
CA ILE A 152 2.64 -9.48 10.28
C ILE A 152 2.56 -9.18 11.77
N MET A 153 3.69 -8.74 12.34
CA MET A 153 3.80 -8.42 13.76
C MET A 153 3.21 -7.05 14.08
N GLN A 154 3.41 -6.08 13.20
CA GLN A 154 2.97 -4.70 13.40
C GLN A 154 2.73 -4.02 12.05
N CYS A 155 1.71 -3.18 11.99
CA CYS A 155 1.38 -2.37 10.82
C CYS A 155 0.93 -0.99 11.30
N ASP A 156 1.61 0.05 10.83
CA ASP A 156 1.31 1.44 11.16
C ASP A 156 1.51 2.35 9.94
N ILE A 157 0.71 3.41 9.85
CA ILE A 157 0.89 4.55 8.95
C ILE A 157 1.02 5.79 9.82
N LEU A 158 2.25 6.28 9.96
CA LEU A 158 2.53 7.54 10.64
C LEU A 158 2.21 8.71 9.70
N SER A 159 1.50 9.72 10.21
CA SER A 159 1.04 10.87 9.41
C SER A 159 1.66 12.16 9.89
N GLN A 160 2.29 12.90 8.97
CA GLN A 160 2.82 14.24 9.24
C GLN A 160 1.67 15.20 9.60
N PRO A 161 1.68 15.81 10.81
CA PRO A 161 0.72 16.85 11.17
C PRO A 161 0.86 18.10 10.29
N LEU A 162 -0.19 18.93 10.26
CA LEU A 162 -0.13 20.25 9.62
C LEU A 162 0.86 21.20 10.32
N GLY A 163 1.26 22.25 9.61
CA GLY A 163 2.10 23.34 10.12
C GLY A 163 3.60 23.09 10.00
N MET A 164 4.37 24.13 10.36
CA MET A 164 5.83 24.18 10.16
C MET A 164 6.60 23.08 10.91
N SER A 165 6.09 22.63 12.06
CA SER A 165 6.72 21.57 12.87
C SER A 165 6.30 20.15 12.48
N GLY A 166 5.44 19.98 11.48
CA GLY A 166 4.88 18.69 11.09
C GLY A 166 5.93 17.62 10.81
N THR A 167 6.96 17.97 10.02
CA THR A 167 8.05 17.05 9.68
C THR A 167 8.84 16.62 10.93
N GLN A 168 9.14 17.56 11.83
CA GLN A 168 9.86 17.24 13.08
C GLN A 168 9.04 16.31 13.98
N LYS A 169 7.71 16.52 14.08
CA LYS A 169 6.82 15.64 14.83
C LYS A 169 6.79 14.23 14.25
N LEU A 170 6.72 14.10 12.92
CA LEU A 170 6.81 12.79 12.25
C LEU A 170 8.14 12.10 12.54
N LEU A 171 9.27 12.82 12.43
CA LEU A 171 10.60 12.28 12.71
C LEU A 171 10.72 11.77 14.16
N LEU A 172 10.20 12.52 15.14
CA LEU A 172 10.20 12.11 16.55
C LEU A 172 9.25 10.94 16.83
N GLN A 173 8.14 10.84 16.10
CA GLN A 173 7.26 9.66 16.17
C GLN A 173 7.99 8.42 15.63
N PHE A 174 8.60 8.54 14.45
CA PHE A 174 9.31 7.43 13.82
C PHE A 174 10.57 7.01 14.61
N GLU A 175 11.32 7.95 15.16
CA GLU A 175 12.47 7.66 16.02
C GLU A 175 12.06 6.87 17.27
N ARG A 176 10.94 7.24 17.90
CA ARG A 176 10.38 6.49 19.03
C ARG A 176 9.86 5.12 18.61
N TYR A 177 9.27 5.02 17.42
CA TYR A 177 8.79 3.77 16.85
C TYR A 177 9.94 2.78 16.69
N ILE A 178 10.99 3.17 15.95
CA ILE A 178 12.08 2.25 15.60
C ILE A 178 12.90 1.83 16.83
N LYS A 179 13.11 2.74 17.81
CA LYS A 179 13.86 2.44 19.03
C LYS A 179 13.18 1.42 19.96
N ARG A 180 11.90 1.13 19.76
CA ARG A 180 11.14 0.11 20.52
C ARG A 180 11.20 -1.28 19.89
N LEU A 181 11.69 -1.40 18.67
CA LEU A 181 11.74 -2.66 17.95
C LEU A 181 12.84 -3.58 18.52
N PRO A 182 12.75 -4.90 18.29
CA PRO A 182 13.84 -5.83 18.59
C PRO A 182 15.17 -5.35 17.97
N LYS A 183 16.28 -5.45 18.71
CA LYS A 183 17.60 -4.97 18.26
C LYS A 183 18.11 -5.68 16.99
N ASN A 184 17.63 -6.89 16.71
CA ASN A 184 17.95 -7.66 15.51
C ASN A 184 16.99 -7.38 14.34
N THR A 185 16.11 -6.37 14.44
CA THR A 185 15.23 -5.96 13.35
C THR A 185 16.05 -5.39 12.20
N GLN A 186 15.88 -5.95 11.01
CA GLN A 186 16.48 -5.44 9.79
C GLN A 186 15.52 -4.44 9.15
N THR A 187 15.98 -3.21 8.95
CA THR A 187 15.14 -2.15 8.35
C THR A 187 15.44 -2.03 6.87
N VAL A 188 14.40 -2.05 6.04
CA VAL A 188 14.50 -1.77 4.61
C VAL A 188 14.25 -0.29 4.39
N SER A 189 15.13 0.34 3.61
CA SER A 189 15.08 1.77 3.39
C SER A 189 13.80 2.21 2.68
N PHE A 190 13.29 3.38 3.06
CA PHE A 190 12.22 4.05 2.31
C PHE A 190 12.76 4.89 1.13
N ALA A 191 14.07 4.82 0.84
CA ALA A 191 14.73 5.56 -0.23
C ALA A 191 13.93 5.50 -1.54
N ILE A 192 13.70 6.68 -2.10
CA ILE A 192 12.95 6.89 -3.33
C ILE A 192 13.42 8.22 -3.95
N ASN A 193 13.33 8.39 -5.27
CA ASN A 193 13.66 9.65 -5.92
C ASN A 193 12.58 10.73 -5.71
N SER A 194 12.43 11.17 -4.46
CA SER A 194 11.60 12.30 -4.05
C SER A 194 12.40 13.27 -3.20
N LEU A 195 12.15 14.58 -3.37
CA LEU A 195 12.73 15.62 -2.52
C LEU A 195 12.33 15.44 -1.05
N TRP A 196 11.09 15.03 -0.79
CA TRP A 196 10.63 14.77 0.57
C TRP A 196 11.34 13.57 1.20
N GLY A 197 11.51 12.48 0.44
CA GLY A 197 12.25 11.29 0.89
C GLY A 197 13.69 11.63 1.26
N LYS A 198 14.42 12.32 0.37
CA LYS A 198 15.82 12.76 0.61
C LYS A 198 15.95 13.63 1.86
N LYS A 199 14.98 14.53 2.10
CA LYS A 199 14.94 15.38 3.31
C LYS A 199 14.71 14.56 4.59
N LEU A 200 13.84 13.55 4.54
CA LEU A 200 13.62 12.65 5.67
C LEU A 200 14.87 11.81 5.98
N GLU A 201 15.51 11.25 4.97
CA GLU A 201 16.75 10.48 5.14
C GLU A 201 17.86 11.32 5.79
N LEU A 202 18.09 12.52 5.28
CA LEU A 202 19.08 13.45 5.84
C LEU A 202 18.78 13.75 7.32
N ALA A 203 17.51 14.00 7.65
CA ALA A 203 17.10 14.32 9.02
C ALA A 203 17.21 13.11 9.97
N LEU A 204 16.97 11.89 9.49
CA LEU A 204 17.07 10.67 10.28
C LEU A 204 18.50 10.17 10.48
N LYS A 205 19.40 10.42 9.51
CA LYS A 205 20.80 9.99 9.55
C LYS A 205 21.51 10.39 10.85
N HIS A 206 21.18 11.57 11.39
CA HIS A 206 21.77 12.08 12.62
C HIS A 206 21.00 11.69 13.90
N ARG A 207 19.77 11.17 13.78
CA ARG A 207 18.91 10.80 14.90
C ARG A 207 19.00 9.33 15.28
N LEU A 208 19.27 8.48 14.30
CA LEU A 208 19.30 7.04 14.46
C LEU A 208 20.75 6.54 14.58
N THR A 209 21.04 5.84 15.67
CA THR A 209 22.37 5.34 16.02
C THR A 209 22.32 3.88 16.47
N GLY A 210 23.50 3.26 16.61
CA GLY A 210 23.63 1.88 17.07
C GLY A 210 22.94 0.89 16.11
N PRO A 211 22.14 -0.07 16.62
CA PRO A 211 21.54 -1.13 15.79
C PRO A 211 20.54 -0.62 14.74
N PHE A 212 20.04 0.61 14.89
CA PHE A 212 19.08 1.22 13.97
C PHE A 212 19.70 2.30 13.08
N ALA A 213 21.02 2.46 13.10
CA ALA A 213 21.72 3.42 12.25
C ALA A 213 21.40 3.16 10.77
N MET A 214 21.11 4.23 10.02
CA MET A 214 20.70 4.12 8.61
C MET A 214 21.73 3.45 7.70
N SER A 215 23.02 3.47 8.06
CA SER A 215 24.08 2.78 7.34
C SER A 215 23.95 1.26 7.34
N ALA A 216 23.17 0.70 8.27
CA ALA A 216 22.89 -0.73 8.36
C ALA A 216 21.56 -1.15 7.70
N TRP A 217 20.83 -0.20 7.11
CA TRP A 217 19.56 -0.50 6.47
C TRP A 217 19.77 -1.24 5.13
N LEU A 218 18.85 -2.15 4.83
CA LEU A 218 18.76 -2.81 3.54
C LEU A 218 18.30 -1.81 2.47
N ALA A 219 18.71 -2.04 1.23
CA ALA A 219 18.36 -1.16 0.11
C ALA A 219 16.85 -1.16 -0.15
N SER A 220 16.32 -0.03 -0.62
CA SER A 220 14.95 0.03 -1.14
C SER A 220 14.86 -0.78 -2.44
N ALA A 221 13.71 -1.42 -2.68
CA ALA A 221 13.41 -1.96 -4.01
C ALA A 221 13.31 -0.86 -5.06
N GLU A 222 12.93 0.36 -4.65
CA GLU A 222 12.83 1.52 -5.53
C GLU A 222 14.20 2.17 -5.72
N GLN A 223 14.79 1.95 -6.89
CA GLN A 223 16.08 2.50 -7.27
C GLN A 223 15.94 3.44 -8.48
N GLY A 224 16.76 4.49 -8.49
CA GLY A 224 16.68 5.52 -9.52
C GLY A 224 15.29 6.16 -9.55
N GLN A 225 14.67 6.18 -10.71
CA GLN A 225 13.35 6.82 -10.92
C GLN A 225 12.17 5.85 -10.80
N GLN A 226 12.41 4.56 -10.56
CA GLN A 226 11.37 3.55 -10.59
C GLN A 226 10.49 3.62 -9.34
N HIS A 227 9.16 3.60 -9.53
CA HIS A 227 8.19 3.62 -8.45
C HIS A 227 7.20 2.45 -8.58
N PHE A 228 7.15 1.61 -7.55
CA PHE A 228 6.25 0.45 -7.45
C PHE A 228 4.96 0.77 -6.69
N LEU A 229 4.73 2.04 -6.32
CA LEU A 229 3.50 2.49 -5.68
C LEU A 229 3.18 1.65 -4.44
N SER A 230 1.98 1.07 -4.33
CA SER A 230 1.58 0.26 -3.17
C SER A 230 2.12 -1.16 -3.15
N LEU A 231 2.80 -1.59 -4.22
CA LEU A 231 3.40 -2.92 -4.34
C LEU A 231 4.81 -3.02 -3.77
N LYS A 232 5.43 -1.89 -3.40
CA LYS A 232 6.77 -1.85 -2.82
C LYS A 232 6.96 -2.87 -1.67
N PRO A 233 6.08 -2.95 -0.65
CA PRO A 233 6.25 -3.93 0.43
C PRO A 233 6.25 -5.38 -0.05
N LEU A 234 5.50 -5.72 -1.10
CA LEU A 234 5.48 -7.08 -1.63
C LEU A 234 6.78 -7.41 -2.36
N PHE A 235 7.33 -6.47 -3.14
CA PHE A 235 8.61 -6.66 -3.82
C PHE A 235 9.74 -6.84 -2.82
N GLU A 236 9.77 -6.02 -1.77
CA GLU A 236 10.78 -6.11 -0.72
C GLU A 236 10.65 -7.40 0.09
N LEU A 237 9.43 -7.81 0.44
CA LEU A 237 9.22 -9.08 1.11
C LEU A 237 9.68 -10.26 0.22
N GLN A 238 9.36 -10.25 -1.08
CA GLN A 238 9.83 -11.28 -2.02
C GLN A 238 11.36 -11.29 -2.15
N GLY A 239 12.01 -10.13 -2.18
CA GLY A 239 13.46 -10.00 -2.34
C GLY A 239 14.26 -10.28 -1.06
N TYR A 240 13.70 -10.03 0.12
CA TYR A 240 14.42 -10.09 1.40
C TYR A 240 14.06 -11.32 2.26
N GLN A 241 13.60 -12.41 1.66
CA GLN A 241 13.30 -13.67 2.37
C GLN A 241 14.48 -14.21 3.20
N ALA A 242 15.71 -14.09 2.69
CA ALA A 242 16.91 -14.51 3.42
C ALA A 242 17.22 -13.60 4.62
N ALA A 243 16.89 -12.31 4.55
CA ALA A 243 16.99 -11.40 5.68
C ALA A 243 15.92 -11.74 6.72
N LEU A 244 14.67 -11.95 6.29
CA LEU A 244 13.56 -12.33 7.17
C LEU A 244 13.84 -13.62 7.97
N ALA A 245 14.59 -14.57 7.39
CA ALA A 245 15.03 -15.78 8.09
C ALA A 245 16.02 -15.52 9.25
N LYS A 246 16.74 -14.39 9.23
CA LYS A 246 17.72 -14.00 10.27
C LYS A 246 17.09 -13.19 11.41
N GLY A 247 15.92 -12.61 11.19
CA GLY A 247 15.21 -11.79 12.17
C GLY A 247 14.09 -10.97 11.53
N PRO A 248 13.32 -10.22 12.35
CA PRO A 248 12.23 -9.40 11.86
C PRO A 248 12.68 -8.38 10.80
N LEU A 249 11.81 -8.13 9.83
CA LEU A 249 12.01 -7.19 8.75
C LEU A 249 11.03 -6.01 8.90
N LEU A 250 11.55 -4.79 9.00
CA LEU A 250 10.76 -3.57 8.96
C LEU A 250 10.77 -3.01 7.53
N LEU A 251 9.64 -3.11 6.84
CA LEU A 251 9.42 -2.51 5.52
C LEU A 251 8.87 -1.10 5.69
N LEU A 252 9.48 -0.13 5.01
CA LEU A 252 9.11 1.28 5.09
C LEU A 252 8.62 1.80 3.75
N THR A 253 7.49 2.51 3.76
CA THR A 253 6.86 3.05 2.55
C THR A 253 6.51 4.53 2.71
N LEU A 254 6.91 5.38 1.77
CA LEU A 254 6.47 6.77 1.73
C LEU A 254 5.15 6.87 0.95
N GLY A 255 4.12 7.43 1.59
CA GLY A 255 2.80 7.66 1.02
C GLY A 255 2.48 9.13 0.82
N GLY A 256 1.53 9.39 -0.08
CA GLY A 256 1.01 10.73 -0.35
C GLY A 256 0.49 11.43 0.91
N GLY A 257 0.68 12.76 0.97
CA GLY A 257 0.26 13.55 2.12
C GLY A 257 1.14 13.40 3.35
N GLY A 258 2.42 13.11 3.15
CA GLY A 258 3.44 13.01 4.21
C GLY A 258 3.22 11.84 5.15
N ARG A 259 3.02 10.66 4.57
CA ARG A 259 2.78 9.42 5.32
C ARG A 259 3.99 8.50 5.27
N LEU A 260 4.28 7.86 6.38
CA LEU A 260 5.29 6.81 6.49
C LEU A 260 4.62 5.53 6.97
N GLY A 261 4.46 4.58 6.06
CA GLY A 261 4.05 3.21 6.36
C GLY A 261 5.20 2.44 6.99
N CYS A 262 4.90 1.73 8.07
CA CYS A 262 5.78 0.84 8.80
C CYS A 262 5.12 -0.53 8.88
N LEU A 263 5.73 -1.55 8.27
CA LEU A 263 5.24 -2.93 8.33
C LEU A 263 6.34 -3.83 8.89
N LEU A 264 6.14 -4.33 10.11
CA LEU A 264 7.06 -5.26 10.76
C LEU A 264 6.58 -6.69 10.52
N ILE A 265 7.44 -7.49 9.90
CA ILE A 265 7.16 -8.89 9.55
C ILE A 265 8.23 -9.78 10.18
N SER A 266 7.83 -10.96 10.65
CA SER A 266 8.75 -11.98 11.14
C SER A 266 8.50 -13.33 10.46
N ARG A 267 9.43 -14.26 10.67
CA ARG A 267 9.20 -15.68 10.39
C ARG A 267 9.14 -16.45 11.71
N GLY A 268 8.03 -17.14 11.96
CA GLY A 268 7.86 -18.02 13.13
C GLY A 268 7.79 -17.33 14.50
N GLN A 269 7.92 -16.00 14.56
CA GLN A 269 7.83 -15.25 15.81
C GLN A 269 6.43 -14.65 15.93
N LYS A 270 5.65 -15.13 16.92
CA LYS A 270 4.30 -14.66 17.17
C LYS A 270 4.28 -13.14 17.41
N ALA A 271 3.21 -12.48 16.95
CA ALA A 271 2.92 -11.11 17.33
C ALA A 271 2.64 -11.05 18.83
N LEU A 272 3.30 -10.14 19.55
CA LEU A 272 3.09 -9.97 21.00
C LEU A 272 1.78 -9.23 21.31
N HIS A 273 1.31 -8.44 20.35
CA HIS A 273 0.13 -7.60 20.46
C HIS A 273 -0.70 -7.69 19.18
N ALA A 274 -2.01 -7.48 19.32
CA ALA A 274 -2.87 -7.26 18.17
C ALA A 274 -2.41 -6.03 17.38
N LEU A 275 -2.70 -6.02 16.08
CA LEU A 275 -2.41 -4.86 15.24
C LEU A 275 -3.19 -3.63 15.74
N ASN A 276 -2.55 -2.47 15.61
CA ASN A 276 -3.16 -1.21 16.01
C ASN A 276 -4.45 -0.97 15.23
N GLN A 277 -5.45 -0.42 15.92
CA GLN A 277 -6.69 -0.01 15.27
C GLN A 277 -6.41 1.10 14.25
N ALA A 278 -7.16 1.06 13.16
CA ALA A 278 -7.11 2.03 12.08
C ALA A 278 -8.48 2.67 11.90
N SER A 279 -8.50 3.96 11.60
CA SER A 279 -9.71 4.67 11.22
C SER A 279 -9.90 4.62 9.70
N LEU A 280 -11.14 4.75 9.24
CA LEU A 280 -11.43 4.76 7.81
C LEU A 280 -12.43 5.86 7.43
N SER A 281 -12.44 6.22 6.15
CA SER A 281 -13.53 6.97 5.52
C SER A 281 -14.04 6.20 4.31
N GLU A 282 -15.36 6.16 4.16
CA GLU A 282 -16.07 5.53 3.04
C GLU A 282 -16.29 6.52 1.90
N PHE A 283 -16.22 6.03 0.67
CA PHE A 283 -16.48 6.81 -0.53
C PHE A 283 -17.30 6.03 -1.55
N SER A 284 -18.12 6.76 -2.31
CA SER A 284 -18.83 6.22 -3.47
C SER A 284 -17.88 6.03 -4.64
N MET A 285 -17.82 4.80 -5.17
CA MET A 285 -17.04 4.49 -6.35
C MET A 285 -17.54 5.25 -7.58
N GLN A 286 -18.86 5.29 -7.78
CA GLN A 286 -19.50 6.00 -8.90
C GLN A 286 -19.17 7.51 -8.91
N ALA A 287 -19.25 8.16 -7.73
CA ALA A 287 -18.97 9.59 -7.63
C ALA A 287 -17.51 9.91 -7.97
N ASP A 288 -16.57 9.11 -7.47
CA ASP A 288 -15.14 9.31 -7.71
C ASP A 288 -14.72 8.97 -9.15
N GLN A 289 -15.32 7.93 -9.75
CA GLN A 289 -15.12 7.64 -11.18
C GLN A 289 -15.65 8.77 -12.04
N SER A 290 -16.86 9.27 -11.75
CA SER A 290 -17.46 10.39 -12.50
C SER A 290 -16.60 11.66 -12.41
N ALA A 291 -16.10 11.98 -11.21
CA ALA A 291 -15.19 13.10 -11.01
C ALA A 291 -13.88 12.95 -11.80
N TYR A 292 -13.34 11.73 -11.87
CA TYR A 292 -12.12 11.48 -12.64
C TYR A 292 -12.37 11.47 -14.16
N GLN A 293 -13.50 10.95 -14.62
CA GLN A 293 -13.93 11.03 -16.01
C GLN A 293 -14.05 12.48 -16.47
N ALA A 294 -14.64 13.36 -15.64
CA ALA A 294 -14.69 14.79 -15.90
C ALA A 294 -13.29 15.40 -16.06
N ALA A 295 -12.32 14.99 -15.22
CA ALA A 295 -10.94 15.43 -15.36
C ALA A 295 -10.34 15.00 -16.72
N LEU A 296 -10.55 13.75 -17.14
CA LEU A 296 -10.04 13.24 -18.42
C LEU A 296 -10.53 14.05 -19.62
N HIS A 297 -11.77 14.56 -19.60
CA HIS A 297 -12.30 15.41 -20.67
C HIS A 297 -11.57 16.76 -20.82
N THR A 298 -10.84 17.20 -19.79
CA THR A 298 -10.06 18.45 -19.85
C THR A 298 -8.60 18.24 -20.27
N LYS A 299 -8.16 16.98 -20.41
CA LYS A 299 -6.76 16.61 -20.67
C LYS A 299 -6.21 17.22 -21.96
N GLU A 300 -6.98 17.19 -23.03
CA GLU A 300 -6.56 17.71 -24.35
C GLU A 300 -6.62 19.24 -24.42
N ALA A 301 -7.53 19.85 -23.67
CA ALA A 301 -7.73 21.31 -23.71
C ALA A 301 -6.69 22.07 -22.87
N CYS A 302 -6.34 21.57 -21.67
CA CYS A 302 -5.40 22.24 -20.78
C CYS A 302 -4.79 21.28 -19.76
N GLN A 303 -3.49 21.03 -19.88
CA GLN A 303 -2.75 20.14 -18.96
C GLN A 303 -2.79 20.63 -17.50
N ALA A 304 -2.67 21.94 -17.27
CA ALA A 304 -2.71 22.49 -15.92
C ALA A 304 -4.09 22.28 -15.26
N SER A 305 -5.17 22.52 -15.99
CA SER A 305 -6.55 22.25 -15.52
C SER A 305 -6.76 20.76 -15.27
N TYR A 306 -6.29 19.90 -16.16
CA TYR A 306 -6.35 18.46 -15.99
C TYR A 306 -5.67 18.00 -14.70
N TYR A 307 -4.43 18.41 -14.47
CA TYR A 307 -3.71 18.05 -13.24
C TYR A 307 -4.33 18.65 -11.99
N GLN A 308 -4.84 19.87 -12.04
CA GLN A 308 -5.61 20.42 -10.94
C GLN A 308 -6.80 19.51 -10.62
N GLN A 309 -7.60 19.10 -11.61
CA GLN A 309 -8.76 18.25 -11.39
C GLN A 309 -8.37 16.85 -10.89
N VAL A 310 -7.36 16.21 -11.49
CA VAL A 310 -6.83 14.92 -11.01
C VAL A 310 -6.46 15.01 -9.53
N LYS A 311 -5.73 16.05 -9.12
CA LYS A 311 -5.35 16.27 -7.72
C LYS A 311 -6.56 16.40 -6.78
N HIS A 312 -7.66 17.00 -7.23
CA HIS A 312 -8.89 17.13 -6.42
C HIS A 312 -9.62 15.79 -6.22
N THR A 313 -9.48 14.87 -7.17
CA THR A 313 -10.07 13.52 -7.04
C THR A 313 -9.36 12.68 -5.98
N LEU A 314 -8.05 12.85 -5.80
CA LEU A 314 -7.26 12.11 -4.84
C LEU A 314 -7.65 12.43 -3.39
N LYS A 315 -7.73 11.41 -2.53
CA LYS A 315 -8.01 11.58 -1.11
C LYS A 315 -6.77 12.04 -0.36
N TYR A 316 -5.62 11.46 -0.67
CA TYR A 316 -4.33 12.03 -0.28
C TYR A 316 -3.75 12.88 -1.42
N PRO A 317 -3.27 14.09 -1.15
CA PRO A 317 -2.78 14.60 0.14
C PRO A 317 -3.72 15.62 0.84
N LYS A 318 -5.06 15.45 0.80
CA LYS A 318 -5.99 16.45 1.38
C LYS A 318 -5.65 16.75 2.84
N SER A 319 -5.64 18.05 3.18
CA SER A 319 -5.16 18.56 4.48
C SER A 319 -5.95 18.01 5.66
N GLN A 320 -7.23 17.72 5.49
CA GLN A 320 -8.10 17.15 6.53
C GLN A 320 -7.62 15.80 7.08
N TYR A 321 -6.78 15.08 6.34
CA TYR A 321 -6.24 13.78 6.77
C TYR A 321 -4.81 13.87 7.34
N ARG A 322 -4.22 15.07 7.47
CA ARG A 322 -2.86 15.25 7.98
C ARG A 322 -2.83 15.11 9.49
N GLY A 323 -1.87 14.36 10.02
CA GLY A 323 -1.74 14.07 11.45
C GLY A 323 -2.64 12.94 11.98
N ILE A 324 -3.50 12.37 11.14
CA ILE A 324 -4.29 11.18 11.48
C ILE A 324 -3.47 9.93 11.14
N ASN A 325 -2.95 9.25 12.15
CA ASN A 325 -2.25 7.97 12.00
C ASN A 325 -3.24 6.85 11.65
N ASN A 326 -2.74 5.80 10.99
CA ASN A 326 -3.50 4.58 10.67
C ASN A 326 -4.87 4.92 10.07
N HIS A 327 -4.89 5.79 9.05
CA HIS A 327 -6.10 6.16 8.33
C HIS A 327 -6.04 5.65 6.89
N TYR A 328 -7.14 5.06 6.43
CA TYR A 328 -7.28 4.59 5.06
C TYR A 328 -8.69 4.85 4.53
N PHE A 329 -8.88 4.54 3.26
CA PHE A 329 -10.13 4.77 2.55
C PHE A 329 -10.68 3.46 2.05
N ARG A 330 -12.00 3.34 2.11
CA ARG A 330 -12.74 2.22 1.56
C ARG A 330 -13.76 2.72 0.56
N TRP A 331 -13.89 1.98 -0.53
CA TRP A 331 -14.98 2.13 -1.48
C TRP A 331 -15.76 0.83 -1.41
N SER A 332 -16.93 0.93 -0.81
CA SER A 332 -17.94 -0.11 -0.79
C SER A 332 -18.91 0.14 -1.93
N GLN A 333 -19.37 -0.95 -2.56
CA GLN A 333 -20.42 -0.89 -3.56
C GLN A 333 -21.34 -2.09 -3.39
N GLU A 334 -22.62 -1.90 -3.65
CA GLU A 334 -23.50 -3.02 -3.96
C GLU A 334 -23.05 -3.62 -5.29
N THR A 335 -23.03 -4.95 -5.36
CA THR A 335 -22.54 -5.74 -6.49
C THR A 335 -23.09 -5.29 -7.86
N LEU A 336 -24.30 -4.72 -7.89
CA LEU A 336 -24.94 -4.21 -9.10
C LEU A 336 -24.20 -3.04 -9.77
N ASP A 337 -23.54 -2.18 -9.02
CA ASP A 337 -22.94 -0.98 -9.61
C ASP A 337 -21.65 -1.31 -10.37
N LEU A 338 -20.95 -2.38 -10.00
CA LEU A 338 -19.84 -2.89 -10.82
C LEU A 338 -20.37 -3.49 -12.13
N LEU A 339 -21.59 -4.02 -12.14
CA LEU A 339 -22.20 -4.75 -13.28
C LEU A 339 -22.99 -3.87 -14.25
N THR A 340 -23.51 -2.72 -13.81
CA THR A 340 -24.37 -1.83 -14.63
C THR A 340 -23.62 -0.66 -15.28
N MET A 341 -22.32 -0.50 -14.97
CA MET A 341 -21.44 0.50 -15.58
C MET A 341 -20.78 0.06 -16.89
#